data_AF-A0A5J4SS25-F1
#
_entry.id   AF-A0A5J4SS25-F1
#
_cell.length_a   1.000
_cell.length_b   1.000
_cell.length_c   1.000
_cell.angle_alpha   90.00
_cell.angle_beta   90.00
_cell.angle_gamma   90.00
#
_symmetry.space_group_name_H-M   'P 1'
#
loop_
_entity.id
_entity.type
_entity.pdbx_description
1 polymer ?
#
loop_
_entity_poly.entity_id
_entity_poly.type
_entity_poly.pdbx_seq_one_letter_code
_entity_poly.pdbx_strand_id
1 'polypeptide(L)'
;MVIVSEDAKQRETMMRYLIVKLGFAKIPSDAAKIINKDIRFIDIPTAYFVFCTNYNFRASNITNQRLYELAARGIAIVLAVRRLPREYEIISQPFFPSDLGF
;
A
#
# COMPACT_ATOMS: atom_id res chain seq x y z
N MET A 1 6.09 -1.32 0.28
CA MET A 1 5.47 -2.55 0.82
C MET A 1 4.19 -2.83 0.06
N VAL A 2 3.84 -4.10 -0.17
CA VAL A 2 2.65 -4.49 -0.92
C VAL A 2 1.86 -5.55 -0.17
N ILE A 3 0.62 -5.26 0.21
CA ILE A 3 -0.31 -6.24 0.77
C ILE A 3 -0.96 -7.01 -0.37
N VAL A 4 -0.99 -8.34 -0.27
CA VAL A 4 -1.59 -9.21 -1.28
C VAL A 4 -2.71 -10.02 -0.66
N SER A 5 -3.94 -9.79 -1.10
CA SER A 5 -5.10 -10.62 -0.73
C SER A 5 -6.23 -10.41 -1.72
N GLU A 6 -6.95 -11.48 -2.06
CA GLU A 6 -8.14 -11.40 -2.92
C GLU A 6 -9.30 -10.66 -2.23
N ASP A 7 -9.43 -10.80 -0.89
CA ASP A 7 -10.48 -10.14 -0.11
C ASP A 7 -10.16 -8.67 0.18
N ALA A 8 -11.09 -7.78 -0.20
CA ALA A 8 -10.97 -6.36 0.05
C ALA A 8 -11.00 -6.00 1.54
N LYS A 9 -11.81 -6.70 2.35
CA LYS A 9 -11.89 -6.43 3.79
C LYS A 9 -10.58 -6.83 4.48
N GLN A 10 -10.04 -8.00 4.13
CA GLN A 10 -8.73 -8.44 4.64
C GLN A 10 -7.61 -7.47 4.26
N ARG A 11 -7.55 -6.96 3.01
CA ARG A 11 -6.57 -5.94 2.60
C ARG A 11 -6.65 -4.68 3.46
N GLU A 12 -7.86 -4.21 3.76
CA GLU A 12 -8.07 -3.01 4.59
C GLU A 12 -7.62 -3.26 6.05
N THR A 13 -7.97 -4.40 6.63
CA THR A 13 -7.55 -4.80 7.98
C THR A 13 -6.03 -4.90 8.09
N MET A 14 -5.39 -5.59 7.13
CA MET A 14 -3.93 -5.71 7.08
C MET A 14 -3.25 -4.34 6.92
N MET A 15 -3.81 -3.45 6.10
CA MET A 15 -3.27 -2.11 5.91
C MET A 15 -3.33 -1.28 7.19
N ARG A 16 -4.47 -1.28 7.89
CA ARG A 16 -4.61 -0.60 9.18
C ARG A 16 -3.60 -1.13 10.20
N TYR A 17 -3.44 -2.46 10.26
CA TYR A 17 -2.46 -3.10 11.14
C TYR A 17 -1.01 -2.66 10.81
N LEU A 18 -0.62 -2.71 9.53
CA LEU A 18 0.72 -2.29 9.10
C LEU A 18 0.99 -0.82 9.39
N ILE A 19 0.04 0.08 9.13
CA ILE A 19 0.18 1.52 9.38
C ILE A 19 0.40 1.81 10.87
N VAL A 20 -0.31 1.10 11.76
CA VAL A 20 -0.09 1.20 13.21
C VAL A 20 1.29 0.67 13.58
N LYS A 21 1.68 -0.50 13.05
CA LYS A 21 3.01 -1.10 13.29
C LYS A 21 4.17 -0.21 12.82
N LEU A 22 3.96 0.56 11.74
CA LEU A 22 4.91 1.52 11.19
C LEU A 22 4.90 2.86 11.93
N GLY A 23 4.02 3.08 12.90
CA GLY A 23 3.98 4.29 13.71
C GLY A 23 3.26 5.49 13.10
N PHE A 24 2.60 5.33 11.94
CA PHE A 24 1.80 6.39 11.30
C PHE A 24 0.47 6.66 12.01
N ALA A 25 0.01 5.71 12.83
CA ALA A 25 -1.19 5.83 13.65
C ALA A 25 -1.02 5.07 14.97
N LYS A 26 -1.70 5.51 16.03
CA LYS A 26 -1.69 4.82 17.33
C LYS A 26 -2.67 3.64 17.38
N ILE A 27 -3.80 3.75 16.68
CA ILE A 27 -4.86 2.74 16.67
C ILE A 27 -5.41 2.53 15.25
N PRO A 28 -6.03 1.36 14.94
CA PRO A 28 -6.51 1.05 13.60
C PRO A 28 -7.56 2.02 13.04
N SER A 29 -8.37 2.64 13.90
CA SER A 29 -9.38 3.62 13.49
C SER A 29 -8.77 4.95 13.04
N ASP A 30 -7.62 5.33 13.60
CA ASP A 30 -6.85 6.49 13.12
C ASP A 30 -6.14 6.17 11.81
N ALA A 31 -5.57 4.98 11.69
CA ALA A 31 -4.99 4.51 10.43
C ALA A 31 -6.02 4.56 9.28
N ALA A 32 -7.29 4.21 9.56
CA ALA A 32 -8.37 4.25 8.57
C ALA A 32 -8.58 5.64 7.95
N LYS A 33 -8.25 6.73 8.66
CA LYS A 33 -8.45 8.11 8.19
C LYS A 33 -7.42 8.55 7.14
N ILE A 34 -6.26 7.91 7.11
CA ILE A 34 -5.13 8.26 6.23
C ILE A 34 -4.94 7.26 5.08
N ILE A 35 -5.80 6.24 5.02
CA ILE A 35 -5.86 5.26 3.93
C ILE A 35 -6.81 5.76 2.84
N ASN A 36 -6.36 5.72 1.60
CA ASN A 36 -7.22 5.94 0.44
C ASN A 36 -7.64 4.62 -0.21
N LYS A 37 -8.83 4.60 -0.82
CA LYS A 37 -9.32 3.44 -1.58
C LYS A 37 -8.69 3.33 -2.95
N ASP A 38 -8.29 4.45 -3.54
CA ASP A 38 -7.77 4.51 -4.89
C ASP A 38 -6.62 5.51 -4.95
N ILE A 39 -5.63 5.21 -5.77
CA ILE A 39 -4.43 6.05 -5.93
C ILE A 39 -4.76 7.43 -6.50
N ARG A 40 -5.87 7.54 -7.25
CA ARG A 40 -6.32 8.80 -7.86
C ARG A 40 -6.74 9.86 -6.83
N PHE A 41 -7.01 9.46 -5.58
CA PHE A 41 -7.32 10.37 -4.49
C PHE A 41 -6.07 10.87 -3.75
N ILE A 42 -4.88 10.47 -4.18
CA ILE A 42 -3.60 10.89 -3.59
C ILE A 42 -2.87 11.78 -4.60
N ASP A 43 -2.52 12.99 -4.17
CA ASP A 43 -1.62 13.85 -4.93
C ASP A 43 -0.17 13.37 -4.77
N ILE A 44 0.23 12.41 -5.61
CA ILE A 44 1.54 11.74 -5.56
C ILE A 44 2.72 12.73 -5.49
N PRO A 45 2.78 13.83 -6.27
CA PRO A 45 3.89 14.79 -6.22
C PRO A 45 4.14 15.41 -4.85
N THR A 46 3.10 15.60 -4.02
CA THR A 46 3.20 16.28 -2.73
C THR A 46 2.99 15.34 -1.53
N ALA A 47 2.79 14.05 -1.79
CA ALA A 47 2.51 13.06 -0.75
C ALA A 47 3.73 12.78 0.15
N TYR A 48 3.52 12.81 1.47
CA TYR A 48 4.51 12.41 2.47
C TYR A 48 4.48 10.91 2.80
N PHE A 49 3.39 10.23 2.42
CA PHE A 49 3.20 8.78 2.46
C PHE A 49 2.08 8.40 1.49
N VAL A 50 2.04 7.15 1.06
CA VAL A 50 1.03 6.64 0.13
C VAL A 50 0.46 5.34 0.69
N PHE A 51 -0.80 5.37 1.11
CA PHE A 51 -1.54 4.19 1.59
C PHE A 51 -2.80 3.99 0.73
N CYS A 52 -2.83 2.89 -0.04
CA CYS A 52 -3.90 2.62 -1.00
C CYS A 52 -4.37 1.17 -0.96
N THR A 53 -5.66 0.91 -0.66
CA THR A 53 -6.20 -0.45 -0.46
C THR A 53 -6.62 -1.19 -1.74
N ASN A 54 -6.62 -0.51 -2.87
CA ASN A 54 -6.95 -1.11 -4.16
C ASN A 54 -6.08 -0.52 -5.27
N TYR A 55 -4.89 -1.08 -5.42
CA TYR A 55 -3.95 -0.70 -6.47
C TYR A 55 -3.91 -1.75 -7.59
N ASN A 56 -3.71 -1.28 -8.82
CA ASN A 56 -3.47 -2.13 -9.98
C ASN A 56 -2.19 -1.67 -10.68
N PHE A 57 -1.12 -2.44 -10.52
CA PHE A 57 0.16 -2.16 -11.16
C PHE A 57 0.09 -2.13 -12.70
N ARG A 58 -0.90 -2.76 -13.33
CA ARG A 58 -1.06 -2.73 -14.80
C ARG A 58 -1.88 -1.54 -15.30
N ALA A 59 -2.46 -0.74 -14.40
CA ALA A 59 -3.31 0.38 -14.81
C ALA A 59 -2.51 1.55 -15.39
N SER A 60 -1.31 1.83 -14.87
CA SER A 60 -0.50 2.98 -15.30
C SER A 60 0.97 2.81 -14.97
N ASN A 61 1.81 2.71 -16.01
CA ASN A 61 3.26 2.65 -15.86
C ASN A 61 3.84 3.97 -15.33
N ILE A 62 3.25 5.11 -15.73
CA ILE A 62 3.69 6.44 -15.25
C ILE A 62 3.46 6.55 -13.74
N THR A 63 2.31 6.07 -13.25
CA THR A 63 2.00 6.07 -11.82
C THR A 63 2.95 5.16 -11.06
N ASN A 64 3.24 3.96 -11.57
CA ASN A 64 4.24 3.06 -10.96
C ASN A 64 5.61 3.75 -10.84
N GLN A 65 6.07 4.39 -11.91
CA GLN A 65 7.36 5.08 -11.93
C GLN A 65 7.42 6.17 -10.85
N ARG A 66 6.37 6.98 -10.70
CA ARG A 66 6.30 7.99 -9.64
C ARG A 66 6.32 7.39 -8.24
N LEU A 67 5.63 6.26 -8.03
CA LEU A 67 5.67 5.56 -6.75
C LEU A 67 7.08 5.02 -6.46
N TYR A 68 7.80 4.52 -7.45
CA TYR A 68 9.20 4.12 -7.26
C TYR A 68 10.11 5.30 -6.94
N GLU A 69 9.92 6.45 -7.59
CA GLU A 69 10.66 7.68 -7.28
C GLU A 69 10.43 8.13 -5.83
N LEU A 70 9.19 8.08 -5.35
CA LEU A 70 8.87 8.40 -3.96
C LEU A 70 9.53 7.40 -2.99
N ALA A 71 9.44 6.10 -3.27
CA ALA A 71 10.08 5.07 -2.45
C ALA A 71 11.60 5.26 -2.38
N ALA A 72 12.25 5.60 -3.50
CA ALA A 72 13.68 5.89 -3.57
C ALA A 72 14.08 7.14 -2.76
N ARG A 73 13.15 8.09 -2.55
CA ARG A 73 13.32 9.26 -1.67
C ARG A 73 13.06 8.94 -0.18
N GLY A 74 12.76 7.69 0.17
CA GLY A 74 12.46 7.28 1.53
C GLY A 74 11.02 7.55 1.97
N ILE A 75 10.12 7.86 1.03
CA ILE A 75 8.69 8.05 1.35
C ILE A 75 8.02 6.68 1.53
N ALA A 76 7.24 6.56 2.60
CA ALA A 76 6.57 5.31 2.94
C ALA A 76 5.41 5.04 1.97
N ILE A 77 5.44 3.86 1.34
CA ILE A 77 4.42 3.42 0.39
C ILE A 77 3.93 2.03 0.78
N VAL A 78 2.62 1.93 1.03
CA VAL A 78 1.92 0.66 1.26
C VAL A 78 0.74 0.59 0.29
N LEU A 79 0.80 -0.36 -0.63
CA LEU A 79 -0.24 -0.61 -1.61
C LEU A 79 -0.88 -1.95 -1.31
N ALA A 80 -2.19 -2.10 -1.48
CA ALA A 80 -2.84 -3.39 -1.41
C ALA A 80 -3.40 -3.79 -2.79
N VAL A 81 -3.11 -5.02 -3.18
CA VAL A 81 -3.45 -5.57 -4.49
C VAL A 81 -4.12 -6.92 -4.34
N ARG A 82 -4.94 -7.30 -5.34
CA ARG A 82 -5.52 -8.65 -5.40
C ARG A 82 -4.45 -9.69 -5.70
N ARG A 83 -3.57 -9.38 -6.64
CA ARG A 83 -2.45 -10.22 -7.07
C ARG A 83 -1.27 -9.31 -7.40
N LEU A 84 -0.08 -9.69 -6.94
CA LEU A 84 1.16 -9.00 -7.28
C LEU A 84 1.72 -9.63 -8.56
N PRO A 85 1.90 -8.86 -9.65
CA PRO A 85 2.57 -9.39 -10.84
C PRO A 85 4.04 -9.69 -10.51
N ARG A 86 4.59 -10.78 -11.07
CA ARG A 86 5.94 -11.29 -10.78
C ARG A 86 7.02 -10.24 -11.02
N GLU A 87 6.86 -9.42 -12.05
CA GLU A 87 7.78 -8.34 -12.39
C GLU A 87 7.97 -7.31 -11.27
N TYR A 88 7.01 -7.20 -10.35
CA TYR A 88 7.05 -6.26 -9.22
C TYR A 88 7.42 -6.92 -7.89
N GLU A 89 7.51 -8.25 -7.82
CA GLU A 89 7.92 -8.97 -6.60
C GLU A 89 9.36 -8.67 -6.21
N ILE A 90 10.25 -8.52 -7.20
CA ILE A 90 11.69 -8.28 -6.97
C ILE A 90 11.94 -6.91 -6.30
N ILE A 91 11.12 -5.92 -6.64
CA ILE A 91 11.30 -4.52 -6.22
C ILE A 91 10.33 -4.10 -5.11
N SER A 92 9.55 -5.03 -4.58
CA SER A 92 8.61 -4.77 -3.50
C SER A 92 8.74 -5.80 -2.40
N GLN A 93 8.30 -5.42 -1.21
CA GLN A 93 8.18 -6.34 -0.08
C GLN A 93 6.71 -6.77 0.03
N PRO A 94 6.36 -7.99 -0.41
CA PRO A 94 5.00 -8.51 -0.30
C PRO A 94 4.67 -8.88 1.15
N PHE A 95 3.40 -8.72 1.53
CA PHE A 95 2.82 -9.15 2.79
C PHE A 95 1.52 -9.90 2.50
N PHE A 96 1.50 -11.18 2.84
CA PHE A 96 0.34 -12.05 2.76
C PHE A 96 -0.36 -12.15 4.12
N PRO A 97 -1.64 -12.56 4.17
CA PRO A 97 -2.37 -12.75 5.42
C PRO A 97 -1.64 -13.65 6.42
N SER A 98 -1.05 -14.75 5.92
CA SER A 98 -0.24 -15.70 6.69
C SER A 98 0.94 -15.06 7.41
N ASP A 99 1.54 -14.01 6.83
CA ASP A 99 2.72 -13.34 7.38
C ASP A 99 2.38 -12.46 8.58
N LEU A 100 1.10 -12.10 8.72
CA LEU A 100 0.57 -11.20 9.74
C LEU A 100 -0.37 -11.91 10.72
N GLY A 101 -0.57 -13.22 10.57
CA GLY A 101 -1.43 -14.03 11.43
C GLY A 101 -2.93 -13.87 11.17
N PHE A 102 -3.33 -13.55 9.93
CA PHE A 102 -4.72 -13.43 9.47
C PHE A 102 -5.17 -14.60 8.60
#